data_AF-A0A2V8V5U3-F1
#
_entry.id   AF-A0A2V8V5U3-F1
#
_cell.length_a   1.000
_cell.length_b   1.000
_cell.length_c   1.000
_cell.angle_alpha   90.00
_cell.angle_beta   90.00
_cell.angle_gamma   90.00
#
_symmetry.space_group_name_H-M   'P 1'
#
loop_
_entity.id
_entity.type
_entity.pdbx_description
1 polymer ?
#
loop_
_entity_poly.entity_id
_entity_poly.type
_entity_poly.pdbx_seq_one_letter_code
_entity_poly.pdbx_strand_id
1 'polypeptide(L)'
;MIQMASEWMRQMPRLSSQRHNYASCDMLLCMRTTVDISDEVLRQAKKRAADEGTPLRLVVETALRFYLTKRSRSSGYKLLWRTESGRLMPGVRLDDRDALFDIMEGRK
;
A
#
# COMPACT_ATOMS: atom_id res chain seq x y z
N MET A 1 0.05 -45.26 6.23
CA MET A 1 0.26 -43.89 6.75
C MET A 1 1.68 -43.36 6.52
N ILE A 2 2.39 -43.82 5.47
CA ILE A 2 3.73 -43.33 5.09
C ILE A 2 3.79 -42.95 3.58
N GLN A 3 2.77 -43.31 2.79
CA GLN A 3 2.67 -42.91 1.38
C GLN A 3 2.00 -41.54 1.13
N MET A 4 1.34 -40.95 2.13
CA MET A 4 0.67 -39.65 1.98
C MET A 4 1.59 -38.44 2.23
N ALA A 5 2.87 -38.65 2.57
CA ALA A 5 3.83 -37.57 2.84
C ALA A 5 4.85 -37.36 1.71
N SER A 6 5.04 -38.34 0.81
CA SER A 6 6.00 -38.26 -0.30
C SER A 6 5.42 -37.61 -1.56
N GLU A 7 4.09 -37.56 -1.70
CA GLU A 7 3.40 -36.87 -2.80
C GLU A 7 3.27 -35.36 -2.55
N TRP A 8 3.15 -34.93 -1.29
CA TRP A 8 3.09 -33.51 -0.91
C TRP A 8 4.44 -32.76 -1.03
N MET A 9 5.56 -33.49 -1.17
CA MET A 9 6.88 -32.91 -1.43
C MET A 9 7.20 -32.74 -2.93
N ARG A 10 6.35 -33.22 -3.86
CA ARG A 10 6.48 -32.95 -5.31
C ARG A 10 5.77 -31.67 -5.76
N GLN A 11 5.05 -31.00 -4.87
CA GLN A 11 4.17 -29.86 -5.19
C GLN A 11 4.50 -28.56 -4.43
N MET A 12 5.77 -28.34 -4.05
CA MET A 12 6.20 -27.03 -3.54
C MET A 12 7.19 -26.36 -4.49
N PRO A 13 6.78 -25.30 -5.20
CA PRO A 13 7.73 -24.41 -5.83
C PRO A 13 8.52 -23.69 -4.73
N ARG A 14 9.84 -23.92 -4.70
CA ARG A 14 10.78 -23.05 -3.99
C ARG A 14 10.68 -21.65 -4.60
N LEU A 15 10.01 -20.71 -3.93
CA LEU A 15 10.04 -19.31 -4.31
C LEU A 15 11.28 -18.64 -3.70
N SER A 16 12.44 -19.01 -4.24
CA SER A 16 13.65 -18.21 -4.14
C SER A 16 13.49 -16.96 -5.01
N SER A 17 13.69 -15.79 -4.40
CA SER A 17 14.27 -14.60 -5.01
C SER A 17 13.82 -14.27 -6.44
N GLN A 18 12.78 -13.44 -6.58
CA GLN A 18 12.58 -12.66 -7.81
C GLN A 18 12.68 -11.18 -7.51
N ARG A 19 13.93 -10.72 -7.35
CA ARG A 19 14.34 -9.46 -7.96
C ARG A 19 14.79 -9.84 -9.37
N HIS A 20 14.19 -9.29 -10.42
CA HIS A 20 14.82 -8.92 -11.70
C HIS A 20 13.76 -8.57 -12.76
N ASN A 21 13.81 -7.29 -13.20
CA ASN A 21 13.57 -6.80 -14.55
C ASN A 21 12.20 -7.01 -15.23
N TYR A 22 11.23 -6.17 -14.84
CA TYR A 22 10.02 -5.87 -15.62
C TYR A 22 10.25 -4.97 -16.84
N ALA A 23 11.45 -4.96 -17.44
CA ALA A 23 11.80 -3.97 -18.47
C ALA A 23 11.93 -4.55 -19.89
N SER A 24 11.79 -5.86 -20.12
CA SER A 24 12.12 -6.44 -21.44
C SER A 24 11.11 -7.41 -22.06
N CYS A 25 9.94 -7.66 -21.45
CA CYS A 25 8.94 -8.59 -22.00
C CYS A 25 7.80 -7.96 -22.83
N ASP A 26 7.73 -6.62 -22.96
CA ASP A 26 6.50 -5.96 -23.45
C ASP A 26 6.31 -5.96 -24.99
N MET A 27 7.26 -6.44 -25.79
CA MET A 27 7.10 -6.43 -27.26
C MET A 27 6.53 -7.71 -27.87
N LEU A 28 6.46 -8.84 -27.16
CA LEU A 28 6.07 -10.15 -27.76
C LEU A 28 4.95 -10.92 -27.02
N LEU A 29 4.35 -10.36 -25.96
CA LEU A 29 3.27 -10.99 -25.18
C LEU A 29 1.98 -10.15 -25.12
N CYS A 30 1.61 -9.50 -26.23
CA CYS A 30 0.37 -8.71 -26.26
C CYS A 30 -0.87 -9.62 -26.27
N MET A 31 -1.59 -9.70 -25.15
CA MET A 31 -2.97 -10.21 -25.13
C MET A 31 -3.90 -9.16 -25.75
N ARG A 32 -4.78 -9.60 -26.65
CA ARG A 32 -5.86 -8.77 -27.21
C ARG A 32 -7.15 -9.07 -26.46
N THR A 33 -7.76 -8.04 -25.90
CA THR A 33 -9.06 -8.15 -25.23
C THR A 33 -10.04 -7.19 -25.88
N THR A 34 -11.23 -7.68 -26.19
CA THR A 34 -12.35 -6.85 -26.62
C THR A 34 -13.25 -6.63 -25.41
N VAL A 35 -13.53 -5.36 -25.09
CA VAL A 35 -14.39 -4.96 -23.97
C VAL A 35 -15.42 -3.98 -24.50
N ASP A 36 -16.64 -4.05 -23.97
CA ASP A 36 -17.68 -3.07 -24.26
C ASP A 36 -17.52 -1.85 -23.34
N ILE A 37 -17.43 -0.66 -23.93
CA ILE A 37 -17.20 0.62 -23.22
C ILE A 37 -18.06 1.68 -23.91
N SER A 38 -18.69 2.56 -23.14
CA SER A 38 -19.48 3.66 -23.71
C SER A 38 -18.63 4.60 -24.56
N ASP A 39 -19.22 5.12 -25.64
CA ASP A 39 -18.54 5.99 -26.60
C ASP A 39 -17.93 7.24 -25.94
N GLU A 40 -18.61 7.82 -24.95
CA GLU A 40 -18.11 9.00 -24.25
C GLU A 40 -16.84 8.69 -23.46
N VAL A 41 -16.76 7.53 -22.79
CA VAL A 41 -15.56 7.12 -22.05
C VAL A 41 -14.42 6.81 -23.02
N LEU A 42 -14.71 6.14 -24.13
CA LEU A 42 -13.71 5.86 -25.17
C LEU A 42 -13.14 7.15 -25.77
N ARG A 43 -14.00 8.15 -26.02
CA ARG A 43 -13.60 9.46 -26.54
C ARG A 43 -12.68 10.19 -25.56
N GLN A 44 -13.02 10.19 -24.28
CA GLN A 44 -12.18 10.81 -23.24
C GLN A 44 -10.84 10.10 -23.10
N ALA A 45 -10.82 8.76 -23.12
CA ALA A 45 -9.58 7.99 -23.03
C ALA A 45 -8.67 8.23 -24.25
N LYS A 46 -9.23 8.30 -25.46
CA LYS A 46 -8.48 8.65 -26.67
C LYS A 46 -7.91 10.06 -26.62
N LYS A 47 -8.69 11.04 -26.15
CA LYS A 47 -8.20 12.41 -25.97
C LYS A 47 -7.01 12.43 -25.01
N ARG A 48 -7.13 11.77 -23.86
CA ARG A 48 -6.07 11.68 -22.87
C ARG A 48 -4.80 11.02 -23.43
N ALA A 49 -4.95 9.94 -24.17
CA ALA A 49 -3.85 9.25 -24.83
C ALA A 49 -3.13 10.16 -25.84
N ALA A 50 -3.87 10.94 -26.61
CA ALA A 50 -3.31 11.91 -27.55
C ALA A 50 -2.59 13.06 -26.84
N ASP A 51 -3.19 13.62 -25.80
CA ASP A 51 -2.62 14.72 -25.01
C ASP A 51 -1.29 14.30 -24.34
N GLU A 52 -1.17 13.04 -23.91
CA GLU A 52 0.04 12.49 -23.26
C GLU A 52 1.04 11.85 -24.24
N GLY A 53 0.67 11.70 -25.52
CA GLY A 53 1.50 10.99 -26.51
C GLY A 53 1.66 9.50 -26.22
N THR A 54 0.69 8.88 -25.55
CA THR A 54 0.74 7.47 -25.13
C THR A 54 -0.30 6.63 -25.90
N PRO A 55 -0.08 5.30 -26.03
CA PRO A 55 -1.09 4.43 -26.63
C PRO A 55 -2.30 4.25 -25.70
N LEU A 56 -3.51 4.13 -26.28
CA LEU A 56 -4.77 3.90 -25.53
C LEU A 56 -4.67 2.68 -24.58
N ARG A 57 -3.92 1.65 -24.96
CA ARG A 57 -3.64 0.47 -24.10
C ARG A 57 -3.09 0.89 -22.74
N LEU A 58 -2.13 1.82 -22.70
CA LEU A 58 -1.47 2.24 -21.47
C LEU A 58 -2.43 2.99 -20.55
N VAL A 59 -3.31 3.82 -21.13
CA VAL A 59 -4.37 4.52 -20.38
C VAL A 59 -5.32 3.53 -19.72
N VAL A 60 -5.79 2.53 -20.48
CA VAL A 60 -6.70 1.50 -19.97
C VAL A 60 -6.01 0.64 -18.91
N GLU A 61 -4.77 0.21 -19.14
CA GLU A 61 -4.01 -0.59 -18.18
C GLU A 61 -3.76 0.17 -16.87
N THR A 62 -3.39 1.45 -16.96
CA THR A 62 -3.15 2.30 -15.79
C THR A 62 -4.43 2.47 -14.96
N ALA A 63 -5.56 2.71 -15.63
CA ALA A 63 -6.85 2.82 -14.96
C ALA A 63 -7.25 1.52 -14.26
N LEU A 64 -7.07 0.37 -14.91
CA LEU A 64 -7.32 -0.95 -14.32
C LEU A 64 -6.40 -1.21 -13.13
N ARG A 65 -5.10 -0.92 -13.26
CA ARG A 65 -4.15 -1.06 -12.16
C ARG A 65 -4.56 -0.19 -10.98
N PHE A 66 -4.91 1.07 -11.20
CA PHE A 66 -5.37 1.96 -10.14
C PHE A 66 -6.63 1.41 -9.44
N TYR A 67 -7.60 0.94 -10.22
CA TYR A 67 -8.83 0.34 -9.70
C TYR A 67 -8.56 -0.93 -8.87
N LEU A 68 -7.72 -1.83 -9.37
CA LEU A 68 -7.38 -3.09 -8.71
C LEU A 68 -6.43 -2.92 -7.52
N THR A 69 -5.61 -1.88 -7.53
CA THR A 69 -4.68 -1.55 -6.43
C THR A 69 -5.43 -1.03 -5.20
N LYS A 70 -6.78 -1.08 -5.18
CA LYS A 70 -7.69 -0.70 -4.10
C LYS A 70 -6.93 -0.60 -2.79
N ARG A 71 -6.50 0.63 -2.49
CA ARG A 71 -5.74 0.92 -1.30
C ARG A 71 -6.66 0.48 -0.18
N SER A 72 -6.28 -0.58 0.52
CA SER A 72 -6.60 -0.66 1.93
C SER A 72 -6.17 0.72 2.43
N ARG A 73 -7.15 1.62 2.59
CA ARG A 73 -7.03 2.64 3.61
C ARG A 73 -6.92 1.77 4.85
N SER A 74 -5.69 1.35 5.16
CA SER A 74 -5.30 1.00 6.51
C SER A 74 -5.94 2.13 7.29
N SER A 75 -6.97 1.78 8.07
CA SER A 75 -7.68 2.75 8.87
C SER A 75 -6.59 3.61 9.50
N GLY A 76 -6.58 4.91 9.19
CA GLY A 76 -5.48 5.78 9.58
C GLY A 76 -5.17 5.50 11.04
N TYR A 77 -3.87 5.35 11.36
CA TYR A 77 -3.44 4.93 12.69
C TYR A 77 -4.24 5.67 13.76
N LYS A 78 -5.06 4.93 14.50
CA LYS A 78 -5.81 5.48 15.63
C LYS A 78 -4.89 5.39 16.84
N LEU A 79 -4.34 6.54 17.23
CA LEU A 79 -3.62 6.65 18.49
C LEU A 79 -4.60 6.38 19.64
N LEU A 80 -4.46 5.22 20.26
CA LEU A 80 -5.18 4.88 21.49
C LEU A 80 -4.31 5.32 22.66
N TRP A 81 -4.66 6.45 23.28
CA TRP A 81 -3.98 6.91 24.48
C TRP A 81 -4.12 5.87 25.60
N ARG A 82 -3.00 5.50 26.21
CA ARG A 82 -2.97 4.83 27.51
C ARG A 82 -2.89 5.94 28.56
N THR A 83 -4.02 6.30 29.14
CA THR A 83 -4.07 7.32 30.19
C THR A 83 -4.18 6.66 31.55
N GLU A 84 -3.41 7.16 32.51
CA GLU A 84 -3.52 6.79 33.92
C GLU A 84 -4.36 7.83 34.67
N SER A 85 -5.10 7.39 35.69
CA SER A 85 -5.84 8.31 36.55
C SER A 85 -4.88 9.03 37.51
N GLY A 86 -4.86 10.36 37.45
CA GLY A 86 -3.97 11.19 38.25
C GLY A 86 -4.58 12.56 38.56
N ARG A 87 -4.04 13.21 39.59
CA ARG A 87 -4.35 14.60 39.94
C ARG A 87 -3.10 15.46 39.80
N LEU A 88 -3.28 16.73 39.44
CA LEU A 88 -2.17 17.68 39.43
C LEU A 88 -1.65 17.87 40.85
N MET A 89 -0.35 17.69 41.07
CA MET A 89 0.27 17.96 42.36
C MET A 89 0.32 19.49 42.59
N PRO A 90 0.02 19.97 43.82
CA PRO A 90 0.14 21.38 44.15
C PRO A 90 1.54 21.91 43.85
N GLY A 91 1.64 23.06 43.18
CA GLY A 91 2.91 23.69 42.81
C GLY A 91 3.60 23.10 41.58
N VAL A 92 3.05 22.04 40.96
CA VAL A 92 3.54 21.51 39.69
C VAL A 92 2.93 22.27 38.52
N ARG A 93 3.80 22.84 37.69
CA ARG A 93 3.44 23.50 36.43
C ARG A 93 3.75 22.56 35.26
N LEU A 94 2.71 22.10 34.57
CA LEU A 94 2.86 21.18 33.42
C LEU A 94 3.29 21.90 32.13
N ASP A 95 3.16 23.23 32.11
CA ASP A 95 3.54 24.10 31.00
C ASP A 95 5.01 24.54 31.08
N ASP A 96 5.66 24.34 32.23
CA ASP A 96 7.08 24.58 32.42
C ASP A 96 7.82 23.23 32.42
N ARG A 97 8.49 22.96 31.29
CA ARG A 97 9.20 21.70 31.09
C ARG A 97 10.27 21.53 32.17
N ASP A 98 11.14 22.51 32.36
CA ASP A 98 12.34 22.34 33.15
C ASP A 98 11.98 22.17 34.65
N ALA A 99 11.03 22.96 35.15
CA ALA A 99 10.52 22.83 36.52
C ALA A 99 9.82 21.47 36.78
N LEU A 100 9.11 20.92 35.79
CA LEU A 100 8.49 19.59 35.90
C LEU A 100 9.55 18.48 35.98
N PHE A 101 10.58 18.54 35.14
CA PHE A 101 11.64 17.53 35.10
C PHE A 101 12.47 17.51 36.38
N ASP A 102 12.79 18.67 36.97
CA ASP A 102 13.50 18.74 38.25
C ASP A 102 12.75 18.00 39.38
N ILE A 103 11.42 18.10 39.40
CA ILE A 103 10.55 17.41 40.36
C ILE A 103 10.50 15.90 40.09
N MET A 104 10.41 15.50 38.81
CA MET A 104 10.34 14.08 38.42
C MET A 104 11.65 13.33 38.64
N GLU A 105 12.79 14.00 38.45
CA GLU A 105 14.12 13.40 38.53
C GLU A 105 14.78 13.62 39.89
N GLY A 106 14.10 14.30 40.82
CA GLY A 106 14.60 14.55 42.17
C GLY A 106 15.87 15.41 42.19
N ARG A 107 16.08 16.24 41.16
CA ARG A 107 17.22 17.16 41.07
C ARG A 107 16.92 18.41 41.91
N LYS A 108 17.06 18.29 43.23
CA LYS A 108 17.07 19.41 44.17
C LYS A 108 18.25 19.30 45.12
#